data_AF-A0A6C0JLZ2-F1
#
_entry.id   AF-A0A6C0JLZ2-F1
#
_cell.length_a   1.000
_cell.length_b   1.000
_cell.length_c   1.000
_cell.angle_alpha   90.00
_cell.angle_beta   90.00
_cell.angle_gamma   90.00
#
_symmetry.space_group_name_H-M   'P 1'
#
loop_
_entity.id
_entity.type
_entity.pdbx_description
1 polymer ?
#
loop_
_entity_poly.entity_id
_entity_poly.type
_entity_poly.pdbx_seq_one_letter_code
_entity_poly.pdbx_strand_id
1 'polypeptide(L)'
;MEPILTFVDEPVYMREITKTLSSCRIEPTAEPTAEPMTEPDYEYCVMSIDIGIIHLGISVTTLDNEYNIIEIIWIDLIDITEFTHKWGPSRKNCTLHHTKTFCDWLNHIFQENLDFFEKSDYILIERQPPSGLVAIEQLIFSRWRDKAILIHPRSMHKFFNIGDCDYEQRKVCTEKIARMNLSDPKLQEQLGFYGRAHDIADSICLMLFWIKTQQDKYNEKKRREHIMKRQIQSHTNRKNMTTEEWFELHRYIPRDSKV
;
A
#
# COMPACT_ATOMS: atom_id res chain seq x y z
N MET A 1 -23.17 41.87 -13.67
CA MET A 1 -21.88 41.17 -13.87
C MET A 1 -21.90 39.99 -12.93
N GLU A 2 -22.21 38.81 -13.44
CA GLU A 2 -22.09 37.55 -12.69
C GLU A 2 -20.61 37.16 -12.63
N PRO A 3 -20.12 36.61 -11.51
CA PRO A 3 -18.75 36.12 -11.45
C PRO A 3 -18.64 34.84 -12.28
N ILE A 4 -17.73 34.87 -13.25
CA ILE A 4 -17.33 33.69 -14.03
C ILE A 4 -16.58 32.77 -13.08
N LEU A 5 -17.20 31.64 -12.72
CA LEU A 5 -16.53 30.51 -12.07
C LEU A 5 -15.56 29.89 -13.08
N THR A 6 -14.28 30.19 -12.94
CA THR A 6 -13.21 29.43 -13.58
C THR A 6 -13.04 28.11 -12.83
N PHE A 7 -13.36 27.01 -13.51
CA PHE A 7 -12.97 25.68 -13.05
C PHE A 7 -11.45 25.62 -12.96
N VAL A 8 -10.93 25.31 -11.77
CA VAL A 8 -9.52 24.97 -11.59
C VAL A 8 -9.33 23.62 -12.28
N ASP A 9 -8.54 23.61 -13.35
CA ASP A 9 -8.18 22.40 -14.09
C ASP A 9 -7.71 21.29 -13.14
N GLU A 10 -8.16 20.06 -13.43
CA GLU A 10 -7.84 18.84 -12.70
C GLU A 10 -6.31 18.69 -12.48
N PRO A 11 -5.88 18.07 -11.37
CA PRO A 11 -4.46 17.87 -11.12
C PRO A 11 -3.82 17.06 -12.26
N VAL A 12 -2.92 17.73 -12.98
CA VAL A 12 -2.12 17.26 -14.12
C VAL A 12 -1.25 16.03 -13.79
N TYR A 13 -1.19 15.62 -12.52
CA TYR A 13 -0.19 14.72 -11.96
C TYR A 13 -0.42 13.22 -12.26
N MET A 14 -1.65 12.78 -12.51
CA MET A 14 -1.94 11.37 -12.84
C MET A 14 -1.28 10.90 -14.15
N ARG A 15 -0.94 11.83 -15.06
CA ARG A 15 -0.31 11.51 -16.36
C ARG A 15 1.14 11.03 -16.24
N GLU A 16 1.83 11.28 -15.13
CA GLU A 16 3.21 10.79 -14.96
C GLU A 16 3.23 9.41 -14.27
N ILE A 17 2.46 9.21 -13.20
CA ILE A 17 2.41 7.92 -12.47
C ILE A 17 1.86 6.79 -13.36
N THR A 18 0.81 7.07 -14.16
CA THR A 18 0.31 6.09 -15.13
C THR A 18 1.28 5.84 -16.28
N LYS A 19 2.14 6.80 -16.66
CA LYS A 19 3.20 6.57 -17.65
C LYS A 19 4.32 5.67 -17.11
N THR A 20 4.68 5.80 -15.84
CA THR A 20 5.65 4.92 -15.16
C THR A 20 5.12 3.48 -15.00
N LEU A 21 3.79 3.33 -14.92
CA LEU A 21 3.12 2.04 -14.80
C LEU A 21 2.77 1.41 -16.16
N SER A 22 2.48 2.21 -17.20
CA SER A 22 2.10 1.73 -18.53
C SER A 22 3.29 1.51 -19.49
N SER A 23 4.50 1.98 -19.14
CA SER A 23 5.75 1.73 -19.89
C SER A 23 6.25 0.27 -19.81
N CYS A 24 5.60 -0.62 -19.06
CA CYS A 24 5.92 -2.05 -18.94
C CYS A 24 5.60 -2.90 -20.20
N ARG A 25 5.58 -2.32 -21.39
CA ARG A 25 5.61 -3.07 -22.66
C ARG A 25 6.81 -2.63 -23.49
N ILE A 26 7.88 -3.39 -23.39
CA ILE A 26 8.96 -3.37 -24.37
C ILE A 26 8.50 -4.24 -25.54
N GLU A 27 8.10 -3.62 -26.65
CA GLU A 27 8.45 -4.19 -27.95
C GLU A 27 9.83 -3.63 -28.35
N PRO A 28 10.73 -4.45 -28.92
CA PRO A 28 12.09 -4.02 -29.20
C PRO A 28 12.12 -3.18 -30.48
N THR A 29 12.23 -1.87 -30.35
CA THR A 29 12.72 -1.02 -31.44
C THR A 29 13.66 0.05 -30.93
N ALA A 30 14.75 0.23 -31.68
CA ALA A 30 16.01 0.83 -31.30
C ALA A 30 15.99 2.34 -30.94
N GLU A 31 17.01 2.67 -30.14
CA GLU A 31 17.47 3.93 -29.52
C GLU A 31 17.19 5.29 -30.20
N PRO A 32 17.13 6.38 -29.40
CA PRO A 32 18.35 7.12 -29.05
C PRO A 32 18.54 7.41 -27.54
N THR A 33 19.69 6.98 -27.03
CA THR A 33 20.55 7.55 -25.98
C THR A 33 19.95 8.60 -25.02
N ALA A 34 19.43 8.12 -23.89
CA ALA A 34 19.55 8.77 -22.59
C ALA A 34 20.09 7.71 -21.62
N GLU A 35 21.08 8.05 -20.80
CA GLU A 35 21.58 7.11 -19.78
C GLU A 35 20.38 6.58 -18.97
N PRO A 36 20.16 5.26 -18.90
CA PRO A 36 19.01 4.73 -18.19
C PRO A 36 19.21 5.02 -16.71
N MET A 37 18.41 5.94 -16.17
CA MET A 37 18.14 5.97 -14.73
C MET A 37 17.63 4.57 -14.39
N THR A 38 18.45 3.78 -13.71
CA THR A 38 18.06 2.46 -13.22
C THR A 38 16.85 2.67 -12.32
N GLU A 39 15.67 2.30 -12.81
CA GLU A 39 14.46 2.32 -11.99
C GLU A 39 14.74 1.49 -10.72
N PRO A 40 14.33 1.97 -9.53
CA PRO A 40 14.49 1.19 -8.32
C PRO A 40 13.70 -0.11 -8.47
N ASP A 41 14.43 -1.22 -8.54
CA ASP A 41 13.87 -2.57 -8.61
C ASP A 41 13.08 -2.82 -7.31
N TYR A 42 11.75 -2.91 -7.43
CA TYR A 42 10.89 -3.26 -6.31
C TYR A 42 10.46 -4.72 -6.42
N GLU A 43 10.37 -5.41 -5.29
CA GLU A 43 9.94 -6.81 -5.24
C GLU A 43 8.43 -6.92 -5.07
N TYR A 44 7.82 -6.02 -4.28
CA TYR A 44 6.41 -6.09 -3.95
C TYR A 44 5.71 -4.74 -4.15
N CYS A 45 4.48 -4.79 -4.66
CA CYS A 45 3.52 -3.70 -4.67
C CYS A 45 2.38 -4.03 -3.69
N VAL A 46 2.08 -3.11 -2.76
CA VAL A 46 1.08 -3.32 -1.72
C VAL A 46 0.07 -2.18 -1.73
N MET A 47 -1.21 -2.53 -1.87
CA MET A 47 -2.32 -1.62 -1.68
C MET A 47 -2.94 -1.83 -0.31
N SER A 48 -3.35 -0.75 0.33
CA SER A 48 -4.09 -0.75 1.58
C SER A 48 -5.37 0.07 1.43
N ILE A 49 -6.45 -0.38 2.08
CA ILE A 49 -7.79 0.20 1.97
C ILE A 49 -8.40 0.31 3.36
N ASP A 50 -8.76 1.54 3.74
CA ASP A 50 -9.71 1.84 4.81
C ASP A 50 -11.12 2.05 4.22
N ILE A 51 -12.12 1.45 4.85
CA ILE A 51 -13.50 1.46 4.36
C ILE A 51 -14.34 2.40 5.21
N GLY A 52 -14.60 3.59 4.65
CA GLY A 52 -15.57 4.55 5.17
C GLY A 52 -16.96 4.40 4.55
N ILE A 53 -17.95 5.10 5.13
CA ILE A 53 -19.36 5.06 4.69
C ILE A 53 -19.55 5.55 3.26
N ILE A 54 -18.86 6.64 2.91
CA ILE A 54 -18.95 7.28 1.60
C ILE A 54 -17.61 7.18 0.86
N HIS A 55 -16.50 7.06 1.58
CA HIS A 55 -15.17 7.12 0.98
C HIS A 55 -14.36 5.85 1.24
N LEU A 56 -13.49 5.49 0.31
CA LEU A 56 -12.37 4.57 0.54
C LEU A 56 -11.10 5.41 0.67
N GLY A 57 -10.44 5.31 1.83
CA GLY A 57 -9.07 5.77 1.96
C GLY A 57 -8.15 4.73 1.38
N ILE A 58 -7.34 5.07 0.38
CA ILE A 58 -6.44 4.13 -0.29
C ILE A 58 -5.01 4.66 -0.26
N SER A 59 -4.06 3.74 -0.07
CA SER A 59 -2.63 3.99 -0.24
C SER A 59 -1.94 2.83 -0.94
N VAL A 60 -0.96 3.11 -1.79
CA VAL A 60 -0.16 2.11 -2.51
C VAL A 60 1.31 2.38 -2.28
N THR A 61 2.08 1.32 -2.00
CA THR A 61 3.53 1.39 -1.78
C THR A 61 4.27 0.30 -2.54
N THR A 62 5.53 0.58 -2.87
CA THR A 62 6.50 -0.41 -3.34
C THR A 62 7.50 -0.76 -2.25
N LEU A 63 7.88 -2.03 -2.18
CA LEU A 63 8.80 -2.58 -1.18
C LEU A 63 9.94 -3.35 -1.85
N ASP A 64 11.08 -3.43 -1.18
CA ASP A 64 12.16 -4.35 -1.55
C ASP A 64 11.88 -5.78 -1.08
N ASN A 65 12.80 -6.71 -1.38
CA ASN A 65 12.69 -8.11 -1.01
C ASN A 65 12.81 -8.40 0.50
N GLU A 66 13.17 -7.41 1.31
CA GLU A 66 13.22 -7.47 2.78
C GLU A 66 12.02 -6.75 3.41
N TYR A 67 11.04 -6.31 2.60
CA TYR A 67 9.88 -5.53 3.01
C TYR A 67 10.24 -4.13 3.54
N ASN A 68 11.38 -3.55 3.15
CA ASN A 68 11.63 -2.14 3.40
C ASN A 68 10.82 -1.30 2.41
N ILE A 69 10.26 -0.19 2.89
CA ILE A 69 9.55 0.77 2.04
C ILE A 69 10.55 1.43 1.12
N ILE A 70 10.30 1.31 -0.19
CA ILE A 70 10.98 2.12 -1.20
C ILE A 70 10.24 3.45 -1.27
N GLU A 71 8.94 3.42 -1.57
CA GLU A 71 8.11 4.61 -1.65
C GLU A 71 6.62 4.29 -1.47
N ILE A 72 5.85 5.23 -0.91
CA ILE A 72 4.38 5.27 -1.05
C ILE A 72 4.09 6.06 -2.33
N ILE A 73 3.65 5.37 -3.38
CA ILE A 73 3.58 5.93 -4.74
C ILE A 73 2.23 6.58 -5.06
N TRP A 74 1.19 6.29 -4.28
CA TRP A 74 -0.15 6.82 -4.53
C TRP A 74 -1.01 6.80 -3.28
N ILE A 75 -1.84 7.84 -3.12
CA ILE A 75 -2.89 7.93 -2.11
C ILE A 75 -4.13 8.57 -2.76
N ASP A 76 -5.32 8.17 -2.30
CA ASP A 76 -6.56 8.82 -2.71
C ASP A 76 -7.69 8.60 -1.71
N LEU A 77 -8.70 9.48 -1.76
CA LEU A 77 -9.96 9.37 -1.03
C LEU A 77 -11.10 9.26 -2.05
N ILE A 78 -11.49 8.03 -2.37
CA ILE A 78 -12.46 7.76 -3.43
C ILE A 78 -13.88 7.78 -2.86
N ASP A 79 -14.75 8.65 -3.37
CA ASP A 79 -16.19 8.57 -3.10
C ASP A 79 -16.79 7.34 -3.82
N ILE A 80 -17.28 6.37 -3.05
CA ILE A 80 -17.83 5.13 -3.59
C ILE A 80 -19.18 5.33 -4.29
N THR A 81 -19.88 6.42 -4.02
CA THR A 81 -21.24 6.63 -4.50
C THR A 81 -21.30 7.23 -5.90
N GLU A 82 -20.16 7.66 -6.43
CA GLU A 82 -20.03 8.26 -7.75
C GLU A 82 -19.62 7.23 -8.82
N PHE A 83 -20.25 7.32 -9.99
CA PHE A 83 -19.84 6.56 -11.17
C PHE A 83 -18.86 7.39 -11.99
N THR A 84 -17.58 7.26 -11.68
CA THR A 84 -16.48 7.93 -12.39
C THR A 84 -16.11 7.16 -13.67
N HIS A 85 -15.77 7.91 -14.73
CA HIS A 85 -15.37 7.41 -16.07
C HIS A 85 -14.18 8.24 -16.60
N LYS A 86 -13.16 8.45 -15.76
CA LYS A 86 -11.98 9.26 -16.10
C LYS A 86 -10.96 8.45 -16.89
N TRP A 87 -10.74 7.20 -16.47
CA TRP A 87 -9.71 6.32 -17.02
C TRP A 87 -10.30 5.11 -17.75
N GLY A 88 -11.57 4.78 -17.51
CA GLY A 88 -12.31 3.74 -18.22
C GLY A 88 -13.01 4.21 -19.51
N PRO A 89 -13.84 3.34 -20.12
CA PRO A 89 -14.74 3.73 -21.21
C PRO A 89 -15.63 4.89 -20.77
N SER A 90 -15.92 5.81 -21.69
CA SER A 90 -16.89 6.88 -21.41
C SER A 90 -18.22 6.30 -20.94
N ARG A 91 -18.99 7.08 -20.17
CA ARG A 91 -20.31 6.66 -19.66
C ARG A 91 -21.25 6.10 -20.75
N LYS A 92 -21.17 6.59 -21.99
CA LYS A 92 -21.99 6.09 -23.12
C LYS A 92 -21.60 4.69 -23.59
N ASN A 93 -20.34 4.31 -23.37
CA ASN A 93 -19.75 3.04 -23.80
C ASN A 93 -19.47 2.10 -22.61
N CYS A 94 -19.83 2.51 -21.39
CA CYS A 94 -19.65 1.69 -20.21
C CYS A 94 -20.61 0.50 -20.23
N THR A 95 -20.06 -0.69 -20.04
CA THR A 95 -20.81 -1.95 -19.99
C THR A 95 -21.21 -2.36 -18.58
N LEU A 96 -20.71 -1.66 -17.56
CA LEU A 96 -21.07 -1.89 -16.16
C LEU A 96 -22.47 -1.33 -15.85
N HIS A 97 -23.12 -1.92 -14.85
CA HIS A 97 -24.43 -1.47 -14.40
C HIS A 97 -24.34 -0.17 -13.59
N HIS A 98 -25.34 0.71 -13.73
CA HIS A 98 -25.46 1.99 -13.01
C HIS A 98 -26.67 2.03 -12.06
N THR A 99 -26.97 0.92 -11.37
CA THR A 99 -28.17 0.78 -10.53
C THR A 99 -28.00 1.31 -9.09
N LYS A 100 -26.84 1.92 -8.79
CA LYS A 100 -26.49 2.51 -7.47
C LYS A 100 -26.52 1.49 -6.33
N THR A 101 -25.98 0.31 -6.60
CA THR A 101 -25.71 -0.73 -5.59
C THR A 101 -24.22 -0.77 -5.27
N PHE A 102 -23.85 -1.35 -4.12
CA PHE A 102 -22.42 -1.51 -3.77
C PHE A 102 -21.65 -2.29 -4.83
N CYS A 103 -22.26 -3.30 -5.46
CA CYS A 103 -21.61 -4.05 -6.54
C CYS A 103 -21.27 -3.13 -7.73
N ASP A 104 -22.23 -2.32 -8.16
CA ASP A 104 -22.07 -1.43 -9.31
C ASP A 104 -21.05 -0.32 -9.04
N TRP A 105 -21.13 0.28 -7.85
CA TRP A 105 -20.20 1.28 -7.38
C TRP A 105 -18.76 0.76 -7.33
N LEU A 106 -18.55 -0.39 -6.68
CA LEU A 106 -17.23 -0.98 -6.58
C LEU A 106 -16.69 -1.43 -7.94
N ASN A 107 -17.53 -1.96 -8.84
CA ASN A 107 -17.09 -2.32 -10.18
C ASN A 107 -16.57 -1.11 -10.96
N HIS A 108 -17.17 0.07 -10.79
CA HIS A 108 -16.65 1.30 -11.39
C HIS A 108 -15.32 1.71 -10.75
N ILE A 109 -15.20 1.64 -9.42
CA ILE A 109 -13.93 1.93 -8.74
C ILE A 109 -12.81 1.00 -9.24
N PHE A 110 -13.11 -0.29 -9.39
CA PHE A 110 -12.15 -1.26 -9.91
C PHE A 110 -11.77 -0.97 -11.36
N GLN A 111 -12.71 -0.55 -12.20
CA GLN A 111 -12.43 -0.17 -13.59
C GLN A 111 -11.51 1.06 -13.64
N GLU A 112 -11.80 2.08 -12.85
CA GLU A 112 -11.06 3.35 -12.85
C GLU A 112 -9.65 3.23 -12.29
N ASN A 113 -9.42 2.24 -11.42
CA ASN A 113 -8.14 2.04 -10.71
C ASN A 113 -7.53 0.67 -10.99
N LEU A 114 -7.90 0.04 -12.11
CA LEU A 114 -7.61 -1.36 -12.40
C LEU A 114 -6.12 -1.68 -12.30
N ASP A 115 -5.27 -0.80 -12.83
CA ASP A 115 -3.82 -0.95 -12.82
C ASP A 115 -3.26 -1.14 -11.40
N PHE A 116 -3.70 -0.34 -10.44
CA PHE A 116 -3.24 -0.47 -9.06
C PHE A 116 -3.74 -1.77 -8.44
N PHE A 117 -5.01 -2.10 -8.66
CA PHE A 117 -5.58 -3.34 -8.13
C PHE A 117 -4.91 -4.58 -8.72
N GLU A 118 -4.65 -4.63 -10.03
CA GLU A 118 -4.02 -5.77 -10.70
C GLU A 118 -2.54 -5.92 -10.33
N LYS A 119 -1.79 -4.82 -10.27
CA LYS A 119 -0.35 -4.83 -9.97
C LYS A 119 0.00 -5.07 -8.51
N SER A 120 -0.93 -4.82 -7.60
CA SER A 120 -0.69 -5.10 -6.18
C SER A 120 -0.54 -6.60 -5.97
N ASP A 121 0.56 -7.01 -5.33
CA ASP A 121 0.78 -8.39 -4.86
C ASP A 121 -0.05 -8.70 -3.62
N TYR A 122 -0.30 -7.67 -2.80
CA TYR A 122 -1.12 -7.74 -1.59
C TYR A 122 -2.10 -6.58 -1.54
N ILE A 123 -3.36 -6.87 -1.18
CA ILE A 123 -4.41 -5.88 -0.94
C ILE A 123 -4.85 -6.00 0.51
N LEU A 124 -4.45 -5.04 1.34
CA LEU A 124 -4.78 -4.97 2.75
C LEU A 124 -6.12 -4.27 2.91
N ILE A 125 -7.02 -4.87 3.68
CA ILE A 125 -8.37 -4.34 3.87
C ILE A 125 -8.64 -4.30 5.37
N GLU A 126 -9.06 -3.13 5.87
CA GLU A 126 -9.53 -3.03 7.25
C GLU A 126 -10.79 -3.89 7.45
N ARG A 127 -10.75 -4.76 8.47
CA ARG A 127 -11.89 -5.57 8.86
C ARG A 127 -12.94 -4.74 9.58
N GLN A 128 -14.10 -4.63 8.95
CA GLN A 128 -15.31 -3.99 9.45
C GLN A 128 -15.99 -4.82 10.55
N PRO A 129 -16.61 -4.16 11.54
CA PRO A 129 -17.45 -4.82 12.51
C PRO A 129 -18.72 -5.40 11.84
N PRO A 130 -19.40 -6.42 12.43
CA PRO A 130 -20.59 -7.04 11.83
C PRO A 130 -21.73 -6.07 11.48
N SER A 131 -21.86 -4.97 12.22
CA SER A 131 -22.85 -3.90 11.95
C SER A 131 -22.35 -2.79 11.03
N GLY A 132 -21.10 -2.89 10.56
CA GLY A 132 -20.46 -1.92 9.67
C GLY A 132 -20.70 -2.22 8.20
N LEU A 133 -19.80 -1.74 7.34
CA LEU A 133 -19.90 -1.84 5.88
C LEU A 133 -19.35 -3.18 5.37
N VAL A 134 -19.77 -4.26 6.02
CA VAL A 134 -19.29 -5.62 5.72
C VAL A 134 -19.54 -6.00 4.26
N ALA A 135 -20.62 -5.51 3.65
CA ALA A 135 -20.88 -5.77 2.23
C ALA A 135 -19.75 -5.25 1.33
N ILE A 136 -19.22 -4.04 1.60
CA ILE A 136 -18.12 -3.46 0.81
C ILE A 136 -16.84 -4.27 1.03
N GLU A 137 -16.49 -4.53 2.29
CA GLU A 137 -15.33 -5.37 2.64
C GLU A 137 -15.38 -6.71 1.90
N GLN A 138 -16.51 -7.41 1.99
CA GLN A 138 -16.67 -8.75 1.44
C GLN A 138 -16.68 -8.74 -0.09
N LEU A 139 -17.20 -7.70 -0.74
CA LEU A 139 -17.14 -7.57 -2.20
C LEU A 139 -15.71 -7.35 -2.70
N ILE A 140 -14.95 -6.46 -2.05
CA ILE A 140 -13.52 -6.25 -2.38
C ILE A 140 -12.72 -7.53 -2.11
N PHE A 141 -12.92 -8.13 -0.93
CA PHE A 141 -12.24 -9.36 -0.52
C PHE A 141 -12.55 -10.55 -1.44
N SER A 142 -13.80 -10.68 -1.88
CA SER A 142 -14.21 -11.74 -2.82
C SER A 142 -13.59 -11.53 -4.20
N ARG A 143 -13.57 -10.28 -4.70
CA ARG A 143 -13.01 -9.95 -6.02
C ARG A 143 -11.53 -10.25 -6.12
N TRP A 144 -10.77 -10.01 -5.05
CA TRP A 144 -9.31 -10.12 -5.01
C TRP A 144 -8.81 -11.19 -4.05
N ARG A 145 -9.58 -12.28 -3.91
CA ARG A 145 -9.43 -13.28 -2.84
C ARG A 145 -8.03 -13.86 -2.68
N ASP A 146 -7.28 -14.01 -3.77
CA ASP A 146 -5.95 -14.64 -3.76
C ASP A 146 -4.86 -13.74 -3.17
N LYS A 147 -5.10 -12.42 -3.15
CA LYS A 147 -4.14 -11.41 -2.63
C LYS A 147 -4.71 -10.50 -1.55
N ALA A 148 -6.00 -10.59 -1.26
CA ALA A 148 -6.64 -9.79 -0.24
C ALA A 148 -6.36 -10.32 1.18
N ILE A 149 -6.03 -9.42 2.11
CA ILE A 149 -5.74 -9.72 3.51
C ILE A 149 -6.60 -8.83 4.40
N LEU A 150 -7.46 -9.45 5.21
CA LEU A 150 -8.24 -8.74 6.23
C LEU A 150 -7.40 -8.50 7.48
N ILE A 151 -7.33 -7.24 7.93
CA ILE A 151 -6.59 -6.84 9.14
C ILE A 151 -7.56 -6.25 10.16
N HIS A 152 -7.45 -6.68 11.43
CA HIS A 152 -8.28 -6.13 12.49
C HIS A 152 -7.74 -4.74 12.92
N PRO A 153 -8.56 -3.68 12.97
CA PRO A 153 -8.11 -2.33 13.38
C PRO A 153 -7.47 -2.31 14.76
N ARG A 154 -7.99 -3.09 15.72
CA ARG A 154 -7.41 -3.22 17.07
C ARG A 154 -5.96 -3.71 17.07
N SER A 155 -5.56 -4.54 16.10
CA SER A 155 -4.17 -4.99 15.99
C SER A 155 -3.26 -3.83 15.61
N MET A 156 -3.68 -3.02 14.63
CA MET A 156 -2.99 -1.81 14.20
C MET A 156 -2.96 -0.76 15.33
N HIS A 157 -4.09 -0.51 16.00
CA HIS A 157 -4.14 0.44 17.13
C HIS A 157 -3.22 0.04 18.28
N LYS A 158 -3.18 -1.26 18.62
CA LYS A 158 -2.28 -1.77 19.64
C LYS A 158 -0.82 -1.57 19.23
N PHE A 159 -0.48 -1.84 17.97
CA PHE A 159 0.86 -1.65 17.43
C PHE A 159 1.35 -0.21 17.55
N PHE A 160 0.50 0.77 17.25
CA PHE A 160 0.83 2.20 17.38
C PHE A 160 0.59 2.77 18.78
N ASN A 161 0.21 1.95 19.76
CA ASN A 161 -0.13 2.35 21.12
C ASN A 161 -1.23 3.45 21.19
N ILE A 162 -2.24 3.33 20.32
CA ILE A 162 -3.42 4.22 20.25
C ILE A 162 -4.74 3.50 20.56
N GLY A 163 -4.65 2.32 21.18
CA GLY A 163 -5.81 1.51 21.55
C GLY A 163 -6.74 2.18 22.58
N ASP A 164 -6.16 2.96 23.49
CA ASP A 164 -6.89 3.65 24.57
C ASP A 164 -7.35 5.06 24.17
N CYS A 165 -6.94 5.55 23.00
CA CYS A 165 -7.39 6.82 22.48
C CYS A 165 -8.89 6.78 22.14
N ASP A 166 -9.57 7.91 22.27
CA ASP A 166 -10.90 8.07 21.69
C ASP A 166 -10.84 8.18 20.16
N TYR A 167 -12.00 8.31 19.52
CA TYR A 167 -12.09 8.35 18.06
C TYR A 167 -11.41 9.58 17.44
N GLU A 168 -11.54 10.77 18.03
CA GLU A 168 -10.95 12.00 17.48
C GLU A 168 -9.43 12.04 17.72
N GLN A 169 -8.99 11.54 18.87
CA GLN A 169 -7.56 11.39 19.18
C GLN A 169 -6.88 10.44 18.19
N ARG A 170 -7.53 9.31 17.84
CA ARG A 170 -6.97 8.36 16.86
C ARG A 170 -6.72 9.02 15.51
N LYS A 171 -7.67 9.82 14.99
CA LYS A 171 -7.50 10.53 13.72
C LYS A 171 -6.25 11.40 13.71
N VAL A 172 -6.06 12.20 14.77
CA VAL A 172 -4.89 13.09 14.89
C VAL A 172 -3.60 12.26 14.94
N CYS A 173 -3.60 11.14 15.66
CA CYS A 173 -2.45 10.25 15.75
C CYS A 173 -2.12 9.59 14.40
N THR A 174 -3.11 9.00 13.71
CA THR A 174 -2.89 8.30 12.44
C THR A 174 -2.47 9.25 11.34
N GLU A 175 -3.09 10.44 11.25
CA GLU A 175 -2.63 11.48 10.33
C GLU A 175 -1.19 11.92 10.59
N LYS A 176 -0.79 12.06 11.86
CA LYS A 176 0.60 12.41 12.21
C LYS A 176 1.56 11.29 11.77
N ILE A 177 1.23 10.03 12.05
CA ILE A 177 2.03 8.87 11.64
C ILE A 177 2.16 8.83 10.11
N ALA A 178 1.05 8.97 9.39
CA ALA A 178 1.03 8.98 7.93
C ALA A 178 1.94 10.06 7.35
N ARG A 179 1.80 11.31 7.81
CA ARG A 179 2.65 12.43 7.35
C ARG A 179 4.15 12.18 7.58
N MET A 180 4.51 11.56 8.71
CA MET A 180 5.91 11.23 9.01
C MET A 180 6.50 10.13 8.10
N ASN A 181 5.66 9.33 7.44
CA ASN A 181 6.09 8.22 6.59
C ASN A 181 5.93 8.50 5.09
N LEU A 182 5.32 9.63 4.71
CA LEU A 182 5.28 10.09 3.32
C LEU A 182 6.58 10.83 3.01
N SER A 183 7.44 10.25 2.18
CA SER A 183 8.70 10.89 1.78
C SER A 183 8.51 11.95 0.69
N ASP A 184 7.53 11.77 -0.20
CA ASP A 184 7.23 12.74 -1.27
C ASP A 184 6.46 13.96 -0.70
N PRO A 185 7.03 15.18 -0.74
CA PRO A 185 6.35 16.39 -0.30
C PRO A 185 5.02 16.64 -1.02
N LYS A 186 4.88 16.22 -2.27
CA LYS A 186 3.63 16.40 -3.04
C LYS A 186 2.50 15.54 -2.47
N LEU A 187 2.80 14.30 -2.08
CA LEU A 187 1.80 13.44 -1.42
C LEU A 187 1.44 13.96 -0.03
N GLN A 188 2.41 14.54 0.70
CA GLN A 188 2.10 15.22 1.96
C GLN A 188 1.14 16.40 1.76
N GLU A 189 1.36 17.22 0.72
CA GLU A 189 0.49 18.32 0.36
C GLU A 189 -0.90 17.82 -0.06
N GLN A 190 -0.94 16.81 -0.93
CA GLN A 190 -2.17 16.16 -1.39
C GLN A 190 -3.01 15.64 -0.22
N LEU A 191 -2.39 14.95 0.74
CA LEU A 191 -3.05 14.49 1.96
C LEU A 191 -3.73 15.64 2.72
N GLY A 192 -3.10 16.82 2.74
CA GLY A 192 -3.62 18.03 3.38
C GLY A 192 -4.85 18.64 2.71
N PHE A 193 -5.11 18.35 1.44
CA PHE A 193 -6.29 18.87 0.72
C PHE A 193 -7.56 18.06 0.96
N TYR A 194 -7.46 16.82 1.41
CA TYR A 194 -8.63 15.98 1.66
C TYR A 194 -9.31 16.37 2.97
N GLY A 195 -10.60 16.69 2.90
CA GLY A 195 -11.43 16.98 4.09
C GLY A 195 -11.58 15.79 5.06
N ARG A 196 -11.26 14.57 4.60
CA ARG A 196 -11.20 13.35 5.41
C ARG A 196 -9.86 12.63 5.29
N ALA A 197 -8.77 13.39 5.41
CA ALA A 197 -7.40 12.87 5.36
C ALA A 197 -7.16 11.66 6.31
N HIS A 198 -7.86 11.61 7.44
CA HIS A 198 -7.75 10.49 8.38
C HIS A 198 -8.11 9.12 7.78
N ASP A 199 -9.06 9.02 6.83
CA ASP A 199 -9.40 7.72 6.21
C ASP A 199 -8.18 7.21 5.38
N ILE A 200 -7.50 8.11 4.65
CA ILE A 200 -6.23 7.78 3.96
C ILE A 200 -5.14 7.43 4.98
N ALA A 201 -5.05 8.20 6.07
CA ALA A 201 -4.04 7.99 7.10
C ALA A 201 -4.21 6.62 7.80
N ASP A 202 -5.44 6.19 8.05
CA ASP A 202 -5.77 4.88 8.59
C ASP A 202 -5.34 3.76 7.62
N SER A 203 -5.57 3.95 6.31
CA SER A 203 -5.02 3.05 5.27
C SER A 203 -3.49 2.96 5.31
N ILE A 204 -2.78 4.08 5.45
CA ILE A 204 -1.32 4.10 5.57
C ILE A 204 -0.87 3.39 6.86
N CYS A 205 -1.53 3.65 8.00
CA CYS A 205 -1.23 2.99 9.25
C CYS A 205 -1.43 1.46 9.17
N LEU A 206 -2.50 1.01 8.50
CA LEU A 206 -2.74 -0.40 8.24
C LEU A 206 -1.61 -1.05 7.44
N MET A 207 -1.13 -0.34 6.41
CA MET A 207 0.00 -0.73 5.56
C MET A 207 1.29 -0.85 6.37
N LEU A 208 1.65 0.18 7.15
CA LEU A 208 2.84 0.20 7.99
C LEU A 208 2.83 -0.93 9.03
N PHE A 209 1.68 -1.21 9.65
CA PHE A 209 1.50 -2.32 10.58
C PHE A 209 1.79 -3.68 9.90
N TRP A 210 1.23 -3.89 8.71
CA TRP A 210 1.44 -5.13 7.96
C TRP A 210 2.90 -5.29 7.54
N ILE A 211 3.52 -4.22 7.02
CA ILE A 211 4.93 -4.20 6.60
C ILE A 211 5.83 -4.61 7.76
N LYS A 212 5.67 -3.97 8.94
CA LYS A 212 6.46 -4.32 10.12
C LYS A 212 6.28 -5.77 10.53
N THR A 213 5.05 -6.29 10.43
CA THR A 213 4.75 -7.70 10.69
C THR A 213 5.47 -8.64 9.71
N GLN A 214 5.61 -8.28 8.43
CA GLN A 214 6.36 -9.07 7.45
C GLN A 214 7.87 -9.00 7.66
N GLN A 215 8.40 -7.83 7.94
CA GLN A 215 9.81 -7.65 8.30
C GLN A 215 10.20 -8.53 9.50
N ASP A 216 9.36 -8.57 10.55
CA ASP A 216 9.62 -9.40 11.72
C ASP A 216 9.66 -10.90 11.39
N LYS A 217 8.73 -11.37 10.54
CA LYS A 217 8.71 -12.77 10.04
C LYS A 217 9.93 -13.08 9.19
N TYR A 218 10.30 -12.17 8.29
CA TYR A 218 11.47 -12.28 7.43
C TYR A 218 12.76 -12.38 8.27
N ASN A 219 12.92 -11.50 9.24
CA ASN A 219 14.04 -11.49 10.17
C ASN A 219 14.09 -12.76 11.04
N GLU A 220 12.93 -13.27 11.47
CA GLU A 220 12.85 -14.54 12.17
C GLU A 220 13.32 -15.72 11.30
N LYS A 221 12.89 -15.78 10.04
CA LYS A 221 13.33 -16.80 9.09
C LYS A 221 14.83 -16.74 8.85
N LYS A 222 15.38 -15.56 8.52
CA LYS A 222 16.83 -15.34 8.36
C LYS A 222 17.61 -15.81 9.60
N ARG A 223 17.12 -15.49 10.80
CA ARG A 223 17.75 -15.92 12.06
C ARG A 223 17.73 -17.44 12.24
N ARG A 224 16.62 -18.12 11.93
CA ARG A 224 16.53 -19.59 12.01
C ARG A 224 17.50 -20.25 11.04
N GLU A 225 17.57 -19.76 9.81
CA GLU A 225 18.53 -20.23 8.80
C GLU A 225 19.97 -20.01 9.26
N HIS A 226 20.27 -18.87 9.87
CA HIS A 226 21.60 -18.57 10.42
C HIS A 226 22.00 -19.53 11.54
N ILE A 227 21.09 -19.80 12.48
CA ILE A 227 21.31 -20.77 13.57
C ILE A 227 21.54 -22.17 13.02
N MET A 228 20.77 -22.58 12.01
CA MET A 228 20.93 -23.89 11.37
C MET A 228 22.27 -24.02 10.66
N LYS A 229 22.70 -22.98 9.92
CA LYS A 229 24.03 -22.93 9.28
C LYS A 229 25.16 -23.04 10.30
N ARG A 230 25.07 -22.33 11.44
CA ARG A 230 26.01 -22.47 12.58
C ARG A 230 26.10 -23.90 13.08
N GLN A 231 24.95 -24.53 13.33
CA GLN A 231 24.92 -25.90 13.83
C GLN A 231 25.59 -26.85 12.86
N ILE A 232 25.24 -26.80 11.56
CA ILE A 232 25.83 -27.67 10.54
C ILE A 232 27.34 -27.44 10.41
N GLN A 233 27.80 -26.20 10.25
CA GLN A 233 29.22 -25.90 10.07
C GLN A 233 30.08 -26.19 11.31
N SER A 234 29.50 -26.04 12.52
CA SER A 234 30.18 -26.44 13.75
C SER A 234 30.44 -27.95 13.83
N HIS A 235 29.65 -28.77 13.13
CA HIS A 235 29.81 -30.22 13.06
C HIS A 235 30.70 -30.66 11.90
N THR A 236 30.77 -29.93 10.79
CA THR A 236 31.41 -30.40 9.55
C THR A 236 32.80 -29.86 9.27
N ASN A 237 33.21 -28.66 9.70
CA ASN A 237 34.58 -28.20 9.38
C ASN A 237 35.06 -26.94 10.14
N ARG A 238 35.55 -27.11 11.38
CA ARG A 238 36.23 -26.01 12.09
C ARG A 238 37.63 -25.66 11.56
N LYS A 239 38.28 -26.55 10.80
CA LYS A 239 39.72 -26.44 10.48
C LYS A 239 40.06 -25.56 9.26
N ASN A 240 39.10 -25.26 8.38
CA ASN A 240 39.35 -24.55 7.11
C ASN A 240 38.52 -23.26 6.93
N MET A 241 37.94 -22.72 8.01
CA MET A 241 37.09 -21.53 7.94
C MET A 241 37.95 -20.26 7.99
N THR A 242 37.66 -19.29 7.13
CA THR A 242 38.33 -17.98 7.18
C THR A 242 37.82 -17.13 8.34
N THR A 243 38.55 -16.06 8.67
CA THR A 243 38.16 -15.13 9.72
C THR A 243 36.85 -14.41 9.38
N GLU A 244 36.66 -14.02 8.12
CA GLU A 244 35.43 -13.37 7.62
C GLU A 244 34.23 -14.31 7.70
N GLU A 245 34.39 -15.57 7.28
CA GLU A 245 33.36 -16.60 7.41
C GLU A 245 33.00 -16.82 8.87
N TRP A 246 33.99 -16.81 9.77
CA TRP A 246 33.75 -16.94 11.19
C TRP A 246 32.97 -15.75 11.76
N PHE A 247 33.30 -14.51 11.37
CA PHE A 247 32.57 -13.31 11.79
C PHE A 247 31.14 -13.30 11.28
N GLU A 248 30.91 -13.60 10.00
CA GLU A 248 29.55 -13.70 9.45
C GLU A 248 28.76 -14.81 10.12
N LEU A 249 29.39 -15.98 10.30
CA LEU A 249 28.80 -17.09 11.03
C LEU A 249 28.38 -16.66 12.44
N HIS A 250 29.16 -15.86 13.16
CA HIS A 250 28.87 -15.43 14.53
C HIS A 250 28.18 -14.07 14.64
N ARG A 251 27.88 -13.40 13.52
CA ARG A 251 27.22 -12.10 13.48
C ARG A 251 25.94 -12.10 14.31
N TYR A 252 25.84 -11.18 15.25
CA TYR A 252 24.64 -11.04 16.07
C TYR A 252 23.51 -10.49 15.19
N ILE A 253 22.40 -11.21 15.15
CA ILE A 253 21.15 -10.74 14.54
C ILE A 253 20.24 -10.34 15.71
N PRO A 254 20.06 -9.04 15.98
CA PRO A 254 19.24 -8.58 17.08
C PRO A 254 17.84 -9.20 17.06
N ARG A 255 17.29 -9.45 18.24
CA ARG A 255 15.83 -9.53 18.36
C ARG A 255 15.34 -8.10 18.42
N ASP A 256 14.48 -7.71 17.50
CA ASP A 256 13.72 -6.48 17.69
C ASP A 256 12.94 -6.64 18.99
N SER A 257 13.21 -5.74 19.92
CA SER A 257 12.42 -5.58 21.14
C SER A 257 10.98 -5.40 20.68
N LYS A 258 10.06 -6.27 21.13
CA LYS A 258 8.64 -5.97 20.99
C LYS A 258 8.42 -4.62 21.69
N VAL A 259 8.14 -3.59 20.90
CA VAL A 259 7.60 -2.31 21.39
C VAL A 259 6.20 -2.57 21.92
#